data_AF-A0A915U6Y1-F1
#
_entry.id   AF-A0A915U6Y1-F1
#
_cell.length_a   1.000
_cell.length_b   1.000
_cell.length_c   1.000
_cell.angle_alpha   90.00
_cell.angle_beta   90.00
_cell.angle_gamma   90.00
#
_symmetry.space_group_name_H-M   'P 1'
#
loop_
_entity.id
_entity.type
_entity.pdbx_description
1 polymer ?
#
loop_
_entity_poly.entity_id
_entity_poly.type
_entity_poly.pdbx_seq_one_letter_code
_entity_poly.pdbx_strand_id
1 'polypeptide(L)' 'MWLASSLAVATAIAVMHATKTLHPPGGATSLIAVIGSQKIHNLGYLYALMPAGLGALIMLAVALLVNNIPRSRRYPDFWV' A
#
# COMPACT_ATOMS: atom_id res chain seq x y z
N MET A 1 14.71 10.04 -13.92
CA MET A 1 13.97 9.79 -12.66
C MET A 1 12.62 10.50 -12.62
N TRP A 2 12.54 11.81 -12.86
CA TRP A 2 11.28 12.59 -12.82
C TRP A 2 10.09 11.97 -13.54
N LEU A 3 10.27 11.55 -14.80
CA LEU A 3 9.20 10.92 -15.59
C LEU A 3 8.76 9.56 -15.03
N ALA A 4 9.71 8.74 -14.57
CA ALA A 4 9.40 7.44 -13.97
C ALA A 4 8.66 7.60 -12.63
N SER A 5 9.07 8.58 -11.83
CA SER A 5 8.42 8.91 -10.55
C SER A 5 6.98 9.38 -10.75
N SER A 6 6.75 10.31 -11.69
CA SER A 6 5.39 10.80 -11.97
C SER A 6 4.50 9.71 -12.55
N LEU A 7 5.01 8.89 -13.49
CA LEU A 7 4.28 7.76 -14.04
C LEU A 7 3.95 6.71 -12.98
N ALA A 8 4.88 6.36 -12.09
CA ALA A 8 4.64 5.37 -11.04
C ALA A 8 3.54 5.80 -10.06
N VAL A 9 3.48 7.09 -9.70
CA VAL A 9 2.43 7.61 -8.82
C VAL A 9 1.10 7.71 -9.56
N ALA A 10 1.09 8.29 -10.77
CA ALA A 10 -0.13 8.47 -11.55
C ALA A 10 -0.80 7.14 -11.91
N THR A 11 -0.02 6.15 -12.34
CA THR A 11 -0.54 4.81 -12.66
C THR A 11 -1.04 4.07 -11.42
N ALA A 12 -0.32 4.14 -10.29
CA ALA A 12 -0.80 3.55 -9.04
C ALA A 12 -2.14 4.16 -8.61
N ILE A 13 -2.29 5.49 -8.68
CA ILE A 13 -3.55 6.17 -8.33
C ILE A 13 -4.67 5.82 -9.32
N ALA A 14 -4.37 5.74 -10.62
CA ALA A 14 -5.34 5.37 -11.64
C ALA A 14 -5.87 3.95 -11.42
N VAL A 15 -4.97 3.00 -11.14
CA VAL A 15 -5.34 1.60 -10.82
C VAL A 15 -6.19 1.55 -9.55
N MET A 16 -5.80 2.27 -8.49
CA MET A 16 -6.57 2.33 -7.26
C MET A 16 -7.98 2.92 -7.45
N HIS A 17 -8.14 3.92 -8.33
CA HIS A 17 -9.48 4.42 -8.70
C HIS A 17 -10.28 3.36 -9.45
N ALA A 18 -9.65 2.67 -10.41
CA ALA A 18 -10.31 1.62 -11.19
C ALA A 18 -10.77 0.45 -10.31
N THR A 19 -9.99 0.08 -9.29
CA THR A 19 -10.31 -1.00 -8.35
C THR A 19 -11.12 -0.55 -7.14
N LYS A 20 -11.43 0.75 -7.02
CA LYS A 20 -12.07 1.37 -5.84
C LYS A 20 -11.27 1.21 -4.54
N THR A 21 -9.96 0.93 -4.61
CA THR A 21 -9.08 0.73 -3.46
C THR A 21 -8.20 1.96 -3.21
N LEU A 22 -8.77 3.17 -3.27
CA LEU A 22 -7.99 4.41 -3.14
C LEU A 22 -7.34 4.49 -1.75
N HIS A 23 -6.03 4.31 -1.72
CA HIS A 23 -5.22 4.37 -0.52
C HIS A 23 -4.04 5.32 -0.74
N PRO A 24 -4.13 6.60 -0.30
CA PRO A 24 -3.09 7.61 -0.56
C PRO A 24 -1.65 7.16 -0.22
N PRO A 25 -1.39 6.38 0.85
CA PRO A 25 -0.05 5.83 1.10
C PRO A 25 0.49 4.94 -0.02
N GLY A 26 -0.37 4.26 -0.80
CA GLY A 26 0.04 3.43 -1.93
C GLY A 26 0.75 4.21 -3.03
N GLY A 27 0.43 5.50 -3.21
CA GLY A 27 1.16 6.38 -4.13
C GLY A 27 2.58 6.71 -3.62
N ALA A 28 2.75 6.89 -2.32
CA ALA A 28 4.08 7.07 -1.73
C ALA A 28 4.91 5.78 -1.85
N THR A 29 4.31 4.61 -1.66
CA THR A 29 4.95 3.30 -1.86
C THR A 29 5.43 3.11 -3.30
N SER A 30 4.61 3.44 -4.31
CA SER A 30 5.03 3.35 -5.71
C SER A 30 6.17 4.31 -6.04
N LEU A 31 6.15 5.51 -5.46
CA LEU A 31 7.24 6.48 -5.59
C LEU A 31 8.56 5.95 -5.02
N ILE A 32 8.52 5.35 -3.82
CA ILE A 32 9.72 4.77 -3.17
C ILE A 32 10.32 3.64 -4.01
N ALA A 33 9.52 2.85 -4.71
CA ALA A 33 10.04 1.85 -5.64
C ALA A 33 10.94 2.46 -6.74
N VAL A 34 10.69 3.72 -7.11
CA VAL A 34 11.46 4.45 -8.13
C VAL A 34 12.63 5.22 -7.54
N ILE A 35 12.39 6.00 -6.49
CA ILE A 35 13.41 6.92 -5.91
C ILE A 35 14.20 6.29 -4.75
N GLY A 36 13.89 5.06 -4.39
CA GLY A 36 14.51 4.35 -3.28
C GLY A 36 16.01 4.12 -3.47
N SER A 37 16.67 3.76 -2.37
CA SER A 37 18.10 3.40 -2.41
C SER A 37 18.37 2.15 -3.24
N GLN A 38 19.64 1.90 -3.56
CA GLN A 38 20.08 0.67 -4.25
C GLN A 38 19.55 -0.61 -3.58
N LYS A 39 19.38 -0.62 -2.24
CA LYS A 39 18.79 -1.77 -1.54
C LYS A 39 17.35 -2.04 -1.99
N ILE A 40 16.55 -1.00 -2.18
CA ILE A 40 15.16 -1.10 -2.67
C ILE A 40 15.15 -1.58 -4.11
N HIS A 41 16.02 -1.04 -4.97
CA HIS A 41 16.10 -1.51 -6.36
C HIS A 41 16.59 -2.95 -6.47
N ASN A 42 17.49 -3.40 -5.59
CA ASN A 42 17.96 -4.79 -5.54
C ASN A 42 16.87 -5.79 -5.15
N LEU A 43 15.83 -5.36 -4.41
CA LEU A 43 14.63 -6.18 -4.18
C LEU A 43 13.82 -6.37 -5.47
N GLY A 44 13.90 -5.42 -6.42
CA GLY A 44 13.07 -5.44 -7.61
C GLY A 44 11.58 -5.52 -7.26
N TYR A 45 10.85 -6.44 -7.91
CA TYR A 45 9.43 -6.66 -7.64
C TYR A 45 9.14 -7.22 -6.25
N LEU A 46 10.12 -7.81 -5.56
CA LEU A 46 9.92 -8.27 -4.17
C LEU A 46 9.59 -7.13 -3.24
N TYR A 47 10.02 -5.89 -3.51
CA TYR A 47 9.67 -4.72 -2.71
C TYR A 47 8.16 -4.56 -2.48
N ALA A 48 7.35 -4.84 -3.52
CA ALA A 48 5.90 -4.75 -3.47
C ALA A 48 5.28 -5.78 -2.52
N LEU A 49 5.85 -6.99 -2.45
CA LEU A 49 5.41 -8.04 -1.52
C LEU A 49 5.98 -7.80 -0.12
N MET A 50 7.27 -7.50 -0.04
CA MET A 50 8.04 -7.29 1.17
C MET A 50 9.04 -6.14 0.98
N PRO A 51 8.93 -5.05 1.76
CA PRO A 51 8.14 -4.92 2.99
C PRO A 51 6.71 -4.39 2.76
N ALA A 52 6.37 -3.86 1.58
CA ALA A 52 5.16 -3.06 1.41
C ALA A 52 3.85 -3.84 1.67
N GLY A 53 3.62 -4.93 0.92
CA GLY A 53 2.43 -5.76 1.07
C GLY A 53 2.33 -6.42 2.44
N LEU A 54 3.44 -6.97 2.95
CA LEU A 54 3.48 -7.56 4.28
C LEU A 54 3.17 -6.54 5.39
N GLY A 55 3.69 -5.31 5.29
CA GLY A 55 3.38 -4.24 6.24
C GLY A 55 1.89 -3.89 6.23
N ALA A 56 1.27 -3.79 5.04
CA ALA A 56 -0.16 -3.56 4.91
C ALA A 56 -1.00 -4.70 5.53
N LEU A 57 -0.61 -5.97 5.31
CA LEU A 57 -1.27 -7.13 5.91
C LEU A 57 -1.16 -7.14 7.44
N ILE A 58 0.01 -6.81 7.98
CA ILE A 58 0.21 -6.71 9.44
C ILE A 58 -0.70 -5.61 10.01
N MET A 59 -0.74 -4.44 9.39
CA MET A 59 -1.61 -3.34 9.83
C MET A 59 -3.09 -3.73 9.76
N LEU A 60 -3.51 -4.45 8.71
CA LEU A 60 -4.87 -4.97 8.60
C LEU A 60 -5.17 -5.98 9.71
N ALA A 61 -4.27 -6.92 9.99
CA ALA A 61 -4.44 -7.90 11.06
C ALA A 61 -4.59 -7.21 12.44
N VAL A 62 -3.73 -6.23 12.73
CA VAL A 62 -3.82 -5.43 13.96
C VAL A 62 -5.15 -4.67 14.00
N ALA A 63 -5.57 -4.05 12.90
CA ALA A 63 -6.83 -3.32 12.83
C ALA A 63 -8.04 -4.24 13.08
N LEU A 64 -8.05 -5.44 12.51
CA LEU A 64 -9.10 -6.45 12.73
C LEU A 64 -9.13 -6.90 14.19
N LEU A 65 -7.98 -7.22 14.78
CA LEU A 65 -7.94 -7.67 16.17
C LEU A 65 -8.40 -6.56 17.12
N VAL A 66 -7.79 -5.38 17.05
CA VAL A 66 -8.03 -4.30 18.01
C VAL A 66 -9.43 -3.71 17.87
N ASN A 67 -9.90 -3.45 16.64
CA ASN A 67 -11.20 -2.80 16.45
C ASN A 67 -12.41 -3.73 16.67
N ASN A 68 -12.20 -5.04 16.80
CA ASN A 68 -13.25 -6.01 17.14
C ASN A 68 -13.23 -6.48 18.61
N ILE A 69 -12.34 -5.94 19.46
CA ILE A 69 -12.38 -6.21 20.92
C ILE A 69 -13.65 -5.61 21.57
N PRO A 70 -14.02 -4.33 21.32
CA PRO A 70 -15.21 -3.75 21.93
C PRO A 70 -16.48 -4.34 21.31
N ARG A 71 -17.43 -4.78 22.13
CA ARG A 71 -18.72 -5.32 21.65
C ARG A 71 -19.60 -4.31 20.90
N SER A 72 -19.31 -3.01 21.06
CA SER A 72 -20.05 -1.91 20.44
C SER A 72 -19.58 -1.57 19.01
N ARG A 73 -18.49 -2.17 18.53
CA ARG A 73 -17.94 -1.92 17.19
C ARG A 73 -17.68 -3.24 16.46
N ARG A 74 -17.82 -3.22 15.14
CA ARG A 74 -17.37 -4.28 14.25
C ARG A 74 -16.55 -3.63 13.15
N TYR A 75 -15.45 -4.26 12.78
CA TYR A 75 -14.58 -3.77 11.72
C TYR A 75 -14.14 -4.93 10.82
N PRO A 76 -14.06 -4.74 9.50
CA PRO A 76 -14.43 -3.54 8.77
C PRO A 76 -15.93 -3.47 8.49
N ASP A 77 -16.48 -2.27 8.33
CA ASP A 77 -17.85 -2.08 7.87
C ASP A 77 -18.01 -2.53 6.40
N PHE A 78 -16.92 -2.48 5.63
CA PHE A 78 -16.89 -2.84 4.22
C PHE A 78 -15.46 -3.23 3.78
N TRP A 79 -15.35 -4.21 2.88
CA TRP A 79 -14.06 -4.79 2.47
C TRP A 79 -13.48 -4.24 1.17
N VAL A 80 -14.29 -3.67 0.26
CA VAL A 80 -13.84 -3.21 -1.08
C VAL A 80 -14.55 -1.96 -1.57
#